data_AF-A0A3A5SW44-F1
#
_entry.id   AF-A0A3A5SW44-F1
#
_cell.length_a   1.000
_cell.length_b   1.000
_cell.length_c   1.000
_cell.angle_alpha   90.00
_cell.angle_beta   90.00
_cell.angle_gamma   90.00
#
_symmetry.space_group_name_H-M   'P 1'
#
loop_
_entity.id
_entity.type
_entity.pdbx_description
1 polymer ?
#
loop_
_entity_poly.entity_id
_entity_poly.type
_entity_poly.pdbx_seq_one_letter_code
_entity_poly.pdbx_strand_id
1 'polypeptide(L)'
;MIINKIIEDICKVLILKDNSQVIFAIQICKEKGILDIPELKVFVNYGIPITNIGARILQIDAKQFISLVTGHKISYGDTCMIIGAFAQQIMVESQYRIMKQF
;
A
#
# COMPACT_ATOMS: atom_id res chain seq x y z
N MET A 1 9.75 -0.34 11.76
CA MET A 1 10.96 0.38 11.29
C MET A 1 11.12 0.27 9.78
N ILE A 2 11.19 -0.95 9.20
CA ILE A 2 11.33 -1.12 7.74
C ILE A 2 10.11 -0.62 6.96
N ILE A 3 8.88 -0.98 7.36
CA ILE A 3 7.67 -0.60 6.60
C ILE A 3 7.45 0.92 6.57
N ASN A 4 7.75 1.63 7.66
CA ASN A 4 7.64 3.10 7.72
C ASN A 4 8.60 3.74 6.72
N LYS A 5 9.82 3.20 6.59
CA LYS A 5 10.80 3.66 5.60
C LYS A 5 10.30 3.45 4.17
N ILE A 6 9.73 2.28 3.89
CA ILE A 6 9.13 1.97 2.59
C ILE A 6 8.00 2.96 2.27
N ILE A 7 7.11 3.24 3.23
CA ILE A 7 6.04 4.22 3.07
C ILE A 7 6.60 5.63 2.82
N GLU A 8 7.61 6.06 3.58
CA GLU A 8 8.27 7.35 3.34
C GLU A 8 8.80 7.46 1.92
N ASP A 9 9.46 6.41 1.41
CA ASP A 9 10.07 6.42 0.09
C ASP A 9 9.01 6.35 -1.02
N ILE A 10 7.92 5.57 -0.84
CA ILE A 10 6.74 5.63 -1.72
C ILE A 10 6.20 7.07 -1.76
N CYS A 11 5.98 7.69 -0.60
CA CYS A 11 5.40 9.02 -0.52
C CYS A 11 6.27 10.08 -1.20
N LYS A 12 7.60 9.96 -1.11
CA LYS A 12 8.53 10.84 -1.85
C LYS A 12 8.35 10.69 -3.36
N VAL A 13 8.27 9.45 -3.86
CA VAL A 13 8.08 9.21 -5.31
C VAL A 13 6.71 9.71 -5.78
N LEU A 14 5.68 9.60 -4.94
CA LEU A 14 4.35 10.15 -5.19
C LEU A 14 4.24 11.67 -4.98
N ILE A 15 5.33 12.35 -4.58
CA ILE A 15 5.40 13.80 -4.33
C ILE A 15 4.35 14.24 -3.28
N LEU A 16 4.12 13.38 -2.27
CA LEU A 16 3.24 13.68 -1.16
C LEU A 16 3.98 14.53 -0.13
N LYS A 17 3.46 15.73 0.15
CA LYS A 17 4.07 16.67 1.12
C LYS A 17 3.89 16.24 2.57
N ASP A 18 2.83 15.49 2.86
CA ASP A 18 2.52 14.96 4.19
C ASP A 18 2.18 13.47 4.08
N ASN A 19 2.94 12.64 4.79
CA ASN A 19 2.77 11.19 4.85
C ASN A 19 2.35 10.71 6.25
N SER A 20 2.11 11.63 7.19
CA SER A 20 1.76 11.31 8.58
C SER A 20 0.52 10.44 8.68
N GLN A 21 -0.50 10.72 7.86
CA GLN A 21 -1.75 9.95 7.81
C GLN A 21 -1.51 8.51 7.34
N VAL A 22 -0.64 8.31 6.34
CA VAL A 22 -0.32 6.96 5.84
C VAL A 22 0.48 6.17 6.88
N ILE A 23 1.43 6.82 7.55
CA ILE A 23 2.20 6.24 8.66
C ILE A 23 1.28 5.90 9.84
N PHE A 24 0.29 6.76 10.12
CA PHE A 24 -0.68 6.52 11.17
C PHE A 24 -1.61 5.35 10.83
N ALA A 25 -2.11 5.27 9.60
CA ALA A 25 -2.94 4.16 9.12
C ALA A 25 -2.23 2.81 9.22
N ILE A 26 -0.94 2.73 8.84
CA ILE A 26 -0.18 1.48 8.99
C ILE A 26 0.05 1.11 10.45
N GLN A 27 0.20 2.10 11.34
CA GLN A 27 0.38 1.88 12.76
C GLN A 27 -0.92 1.36 13.41
N ILE A 28 -2.07 1.91 13.06
CA ILE A 28 -3.37 1.39 13.50
C ILE A 28 -3.56 -0.05 12.98
N CYS A 29 -3.27 -0.30 11.71
CA CYS A 29 -3.34 -1.64 11.12
C CYS A 29 -2.44 -2.64 11.87
N LYS A 30 -1.23 -2.21 12.27
CA LYS A 30 -0.32 -3.01 13.09
C LYS A 30 -0.89 -3.33 14.47
N GLU A 31 -1.45 -2.33 15.15
CA GLU A 31 -2.01 -2.49 16.50
C GLU A 31 -3.28 -3.36 16.50
N LYS A 32 -4.13 -3.22 15.49
CA LYS A 32 -5.30 -4.09 15.26
C LYS A 32 -4.93 -5.49 14.77
N GLY A 33 -3.77 -5.63 14.12
CA GLY A 33 -3.34 -6.85 13.45
C GLY A 33 -4.03 -7.12 12.09
N ILE A 34 -4.93 -6.24 11.67
CA ILE A 34 -5.76 -6.36 10.47
C ILE A 34 -5.86 -5.03 9.71
N LEU A 35 -6.10 -5.11 8.41
CA LEU A 35 -6.51 -3.97 7.59
C LEU A 35 -8.02 -3.82 7.64
N ASP A 36 -8.48 -2.62 7.95
CA ASP A 36 -9.88 -2.26 7.99
C ASP A 36 -10.14 -1.10 7.01
N ILE A 37 -11.42 -0.80 6.77
CA ILE A 37 -11.88 0.16 5.76
C ILE A 37 -11.35 1.57 5.99
N PRO A 38 -11.25 2.11 7.23
CA PRO A 38 -10.69 3.43 7.45
C PRO A 38 -9.24 3.54 6.97
N GLU A 39 -8.40 2.57 7.30
CA GLU A 39 -6.99 2.57 6.89
C GLU A 39 -6.87 2.35 5.37
N LEU A 40 -7.68 1.44 4.80
CA LEU A 40 -7.74 1.23 3.35
C LEU A 40 -8.03 2.53 2.60
N LYS A 41 -9.01 3.31 3.07
CA LYS A 41 -9.36 4.61 2.47
C LYS A 41 -8.19 5.59 2.52
N VAL A 42 -7.44 5.62 3.63
CA VAL A 42 -6.25 6.47 3.72
C VAL A 42 -5.25 6.09 2.63
N PHE A 43 -4.92 4.80 2.48
CA PHE A 43 -3.98 4.39 1.43
C PHE A 43 -4.43 4.81 0.03
N VAL A 44 -5.71 4.57 -0.31
CA VAL A 44 -6.26 4.93 -1.62
C VAL A 44 -6.26 6.45 -1.85
N ASN A 45 -6.64 7.24 -0.85
CA ASN A 45 -6.67 8.70 -0.94
C ASN A 45 -5.28 9.31 -1.16
N TYR A 46 -4.24 8.63 -0.68
CA TYR A 46 -2.84 9.02 -0.86
C TYR A 46 -2.21 8.34 -2.09
N GLY A 47 -3.01 7.78 -3.00
CA GLY A 47 -2.53 7.23 -4.26
C GLY A 47 -1.78 5.91 -4.12
N ILE A 48 -1.94 5.20 -3.00
CA ILE A 48 -1.40 3.85 -2.78
C ILE A 48 -2.53 2.86 -3.10
N PRO A 49 -2.50 2.18 -4.27
CA PRO A 49 -3.63 1.39 -4.77
C PRO A 49 -3.66 -0.01 -4.13
N ILE A 50 -3.73 -0.08 -2.79
CA ILE A 50 -3.72 -1.34 -2.01
C ILE A 50 -4.81 -2.30 -2.51
N THR A 51 -6.01 -1.80 -2.82
CA THR A 51 -7.11 -2.63 -3.32
C THR A 51 -6.73 -3.36 -4.61
N ASN A 52 -6.18 -2.64 -5.59
CA ASN A 52 -5.84 -3.21 -6.89
C ASN A 52 -4.67 -4.19 -6.79
N ILE A 53 -3.67 -3.87 -5.97
CA ILE A 53 -2.48 -4.70 -5.80
C ILE A 53 -2.84 -5.97 -5.02
N GLY A 54 -3.56 -5.83 -3.92
CA GLY A 54 -4.05 -6.96 -3.14
C GLY A 54 -4.95 -7.89 -3.96
N ALA A 55 -5.90 -7.32 -4.71
CA ALA A 55 -6.75 -8.07 -5.64
C ALA A 55 -5.91 -8.84 -6.68
N ARG A 56 -4.90 -8.19 -7.27
CA ARG A 56 -4.00 -8.82 -8.26
C ARG A 56 -3.16 -9.94 -7.66
N ILE A 57 -2.61 -9.76 -6.46
CA ILE A 57 -1.83 -10.79 -5.75
C ILE A 57 -2.69 -12.02 -5.49
N LEU A 58 -3.93 -11.81 -5.06
CA LEU A 58 -4.87 -12.88 -4.74
C LEU A 58 -5.63 -13.44 -5.96
N GLN A 59 -5.43 -12.87 -7.16
CA GLN A 59 -6.15 -13.20 -8.39
C GLN A 59 -7.68 -13.11 -8.26
N ILE A 60 -8.14 -12.10 -7.54
CA ILE A 60 -9.55 -11.79 -7.33
C ILE A 60 -9.86 -10.40 -7.90
N ASP A 61 -11.14 -10.05 -7.98
CA ASP A 61 -11.53 -8.69 -8.33
C ASP A 61 -11.40 -7.73 -7.13
N ALA A 62 -11.42 -6.43 -7.42
CA ALA A 62 -11.28 -5.39 -6.40
C ALA A 62 -12.44 -5.39 -5.38
N LYS A 63 -13.65 -5.77 -5.79
CA LYS A 63 -14.82 -5.83 -4.88
C LYS A 63 -14.67 -6.98 -3.90
N GLN A 64 -14.23 -8.14 -4.36
CA GLN A 64 -13.90 -9.31 -3.55
C GLN A 64 -12.81 -8.97 -2.54
N PHE A 65 -11.76 -8.24 -2.96
CA PHE A 65 -10.74 -7.78 -2.02
C PHE A 65 -11.31 -6.85 -0.94
N ILE A 66 -12.17 -5.90 -1.32
CA ILE A 66 -12.86 -5.04 -0.35
C ILE A 66 -13.72 -5.89 0.62
N SER A 67 -14.42 -6.91 0.13
CA SER A 67 -15.16 -7.84 1.00
C SER A 67 -14.26 -8.59 1.99
N LEU A 68 -13.03 -8.95 1.59
CA LEU A 68 -12.06 -9.55 2.51
C LEU A 68 -11.60 -8.55 3.58
N VAL A 69 -11.39 -7.27 3.22
CA VAL A 69 -11.08 -6.21 4.18
C VAL A 69 -12.24 -6.01 5.16
N THR A 70 -13.48 -5.88 4.67
CA THR A 70 -14.68 -5.76 5.52
C THR A 70 -14.89 -6.99 6.41
N GLY A 71 -14.52 -8.17 5.92
CA GLY A 71 -14.57 -9.42 6.67
C GLY A 71 -13.38 -9.65 7.62
N HIS A 72 -12.50 -8.66 7.80
CA HIS A 72 -11.27 -8.73 8.60
C HIS A 72 -10.37 -9.92 8.25
N LYS A 73 -10.28 -10.24 6.95
CA LYS A 73 -9.48 -11.36 6.43
C LYS A 73 -8.10 -10.95 5.94
N ILE A 74 -7.79 -9.66 5.91
CA ILE A 74 -6.48 -9.13 5.50
C ILE A 74 -5.71 -8.75 6.75
N SER A 75 -4.64 -9.47 7.04
CA SER A 75 -3.79 -9.20 8.19
C SER A 75 -2.86 -8.01 7.96
N TYR A 76 -2.25 -7.51 9.04
CA TYR A 76 -1.14 -6.56 8.95
C TYR A 76 0.02 -7.10 8.09
N GLY A 77 0.31 -8.41 8.19
CA GLY A 77 1.34 -9.05 7.38
C GLY A 77 1.03 -8.99 5.89
N ASP A 78 -0.22 -9.32 5.51
CA ASP A 78 -0.69 -9.22 4.12
C ASP A 78 -0.61 -7.78 3.62
N THR A 79 -1.00 -6.82 4.47
CA THR A 79 -0.92 -5.38 4.17
C THR A 79 0.52 -4.95 3.89
N CYS A 80 1.48 -5.39 4.72
CA CYS A 80 2.90 -5.12 4.50
C CYS A 80 3.40 -5.72 3.19
N MET A 81 2.95 -6.94 2.85
CA MET A 81 3.31 -7.57 1.58
C MET A 81 2.77 -6.75 0.38
N ILE A 82 1.52 -6.31 0.44
CA ILE A 82 0.90 -5.49 -0.61
C ILE A 82 1.65 -4.17 -0.80
N ILE A 83 1.98 -3.49 0.31
CA ILE A 83 2.78 -2.25 0.27
C ILE A 83 4.18 -2.50 -0.31
N GLY A 84 4.82 -3.60 0.07
CA GLY A 84 6.11 -4.01 -0.48
C GLY A 84 6.07 -4.26 -1.99
N ALA A 85 5.05 -4.98 -2.46
CA ALA A 85 4.83 -5.22 -3.89
C ALA A 85 4.64 -3.90 -4.66
N PHE A 86 3.91 -2.94 -4.07
CA PHE A 86 3.75 -1.61 -4.66
C PHE A 86 5.08 -0.84 -4.73
N ALA A 87 5.84 -0.83 -3.63
CA ALA A 87 7.14 -0.17 -3.58
C ALA A 87 8.08 -0.70 -4.66
N GLN A 88 8.09 -2.02 -4.84
CA GLN A 88 8.89 -2.67 -5.87
C GLN A 88 8.43 -2.29 -7.28
N GLN A 89 7.12 -2.21 -7.53
CA GLN A 89 6.59 -1.75 -8.81
C GLN A 89 7.03 -0.31 -9.11
N ILE A 90 6.91 0.61 -8.15
CA ILE A 90 7.35 2.00 -8.30
C ILE A 90 8.85 2.06 -8.61
N MET A 91 9.66 1.28 -7.90
CA MET A 91 11.11 1.22 -8.12
C MET A 91 11.43 0.79 -9.55
N VAL A 92 10.82 -0.30 -10.05
CA VAL A 92 11.02 -0.79 -11.41
C VAL A 92 10.61 0.25 -12.45
N GLU A 93 9.45 0.89 -12.27
CA GLU A 93 8.97 1.94 -13.17
C GLU A 93 9.91 3.15 -13.19
N SER A 94 10.45 3.56 -12.04
CA SER A 94 11.40 4.68 -11.96
C SER A 94 12.71 4.36 -12.69
N GLN A 95 13.25 3.16 -12.54
CA GLN A 95 14.46 2.71 -13.24
C GLN A 95 14.25 2.63 -14.75
N TYR A 96 13.09 2.13 -15.18
CA TYR A 96 12.76 2.03 -16.60
C TYR A 96 12.64 3.40 -17.28
N ARG A 97 12.11 4.41 -16.56
CA ARG A 97 12.07 5.80 -17.05
C ARG A 97 13.46 6.40 -17.22
N ILE A 98 14.38 6.12 -16.30
CA ILE A 98 15.78 6.59 -16.38
C ILE A 98 16.47 5.95 -17.60
N MET A 99 16.30 4.64 -17.81
CA MET A 99 16.94 3.94 -18.94
C MET A 99 16.48 4.43 -20.31
N LYS A 100 15.25 4.92 -20.45
CA LYS A 100 14.74 5.47 -21.73
C LYS A 100 15.22 6.90 -22.04
N GLN A 101 15.89 7.57 -21.11
CA GLN A 101 16.43 8.92 -21.31
C GLN A 101 17.89 8.92 -21.81
N PHE A 102 18.50 7.75 -21.92
CA PHE A 102 19.81 7.50 -22.53
C PHE A 102 19.63 6.75 -23.85
#